data_AF-A0A7K9F2L3-F1
#
_entry.id   AF-A0A7K9F2L3-F1
#
_cell.length_a   1.000
_cell.length_b   1.000
_cell.length_c   1.000
_cell.angle_alpha   90.00
_cell.angle_beta   90.00
_cell.angle_gamma   90.00
#
_symmetry.space_group_name_H-M   'P 1'
#
loop_
_entity.id
_entity.type
_entity.pdbx_description
1 polymer ?
#
loop_
_entity_poly.entity_id
_entity_poly.type
_entity_poly.pdbx_seq_one_letter_code
_entity_poly.pdbx_strand_id
1 'polypeptide(L)'
;TKTCLLMNGSCVGSQESQADSTWVLPNLPSKCTWTAATPATKSPHSCIPLPEETKILPNILKKIGCTPMVRVNKIGKSYGLKCELCECPFSTR
;
A
#
# COMPACT_ATOMS: atom_id res chain seq x y z
N THR A 1 -16.87 25.08 -19.92
CA THR A 1 -16.44 25.13 -18.50
C THR A 1 -17.10 23.98 -17.76
N LYS A 2 -16.38 22.86 -17.57
CA LYS A 2 -16.87 21.73 -16.77
C LYS A 2 -16.39 21.92 -15.33
N THR A 3 -17.31 22.24 -14.43
CA THR A 3 -17.03 22.38 -13.00
C THR A 3 -17.16 21.02 -12.33
N CYS A 4 -16.09 20.56 -11.70
CA CYS A 4 -16.06 19.34 -10.90
C CYS A 4 -16.79 19.57 -9.57
N LEU A 5 -17.80 18.75 -9.26
CA LEU A 5 -18.56 18.81 -8.01
C LEU A 5 -17.96 17.82 -7.00
N LEU A 6 -16.87 18.23 -6.35
CA LEU A 6 -16.44 17.62 -5.09
C LEU A 6 -16.29 18.73 -4.07
N MET A 7 -17.40 19.07 -3.39
CA MET A 7 -17.37 19.94 -2.22
C MET A 7 -18.00 19.18 -1.04
N ASN A 8 -17.23 19.11 0.03
CA ASN A 8 -17.65 18.68 1.36
C ASN A 8 -18.93 19.40 1.79
N GLY A 9 -19.88 18.68 2.39
CA GLY A 9 -20.92 19.32 3.20
C GLY A 9 -22.18 18.49 3.43
N SER A 10 -22.30 18.00 4.67
CA SER A 10 -23.55 17.85 5.45
C SER A 10 -24.55 16.75 5.08
N CYS A 11 -24.90 15.98 6.10
CA CYS A 11 -26.00 15.01 6.12
C CYS A 11 -27.38 15.71 6.16
N VAL A 12 -28.23 15.47 5.16
CA VAL A 12 -29.70 15.54 5.28
C VAL A 12 -30.28 14.39 4.45
N GLY A 13 -31.14 13.61 5.09
CA GLY A 13 -31.58 12.30 4.60
C GLY A 13 -32.68 12.32 3.55
N SER A 14 -32.88 11.09 3.05
CA SER A 14 -34.03 10.55 2.32
C SER A 14 -34.19 10.99 0.86
N GLN A 15 -33.78 10.10 -0.05
CA GLN A 15 -34.70 9.40 -0.95
C GLN A 15 -34.08 8.05 -1.36
N GLU A 16 -34.86 7.00 -1.13
CA GLU A 16 -34.52 5.60 -1.32
C GLU A 16 -34.70 5.24 -2.79
N SER A 17 -33.63 5.40 -3.58
CA SER A 17 -33.47 4.70 -4.84
C SER A 17 -32.67 3.44 -4.54
N GLN A 18 -33.16 2.26 -4.91
CA GLN A 18 -32.45 0.97 -4.85
C GLN A 18 -30.97 1.16 -5.19
N ALA A 19 -30.16 1.36 -4.16
CA ALA A 19 -28.74 1.46 -4.29
C ALA A 19 -28.26 0.03 -4.48
N ASP A 20 -27.54 -0.19 -5.56
CA ASP A 20 -26.79 -1.39 -5.88
C ASP A 20 -26.23 -2.02 -4.59
N SER A 21 -26.96 -3.01 -4.05
CA SER A 21 -26.78 -3.53 -2.68
C SER A 21 -25.47 -4.30 -2.50
N THR A 22 -24.67 -4.37 -3.56
CA THR A 22 -23.42 -5.10 -3.66
C THR A 22 -22.20 -4.19 -3.48
N TRP A 23 -22.38 -2.86 -3.52
CA TRP A 23 -21.25 -1.94 -3.45
C TRP A 23 -20.78 -1.71 -2.01
N VAL A 24 -19.59 -2.23 -1.69
CA VAL A 24 -18.98 -2.07 -0.36
C VAL A 24 -18.17 -0.77 -0.33
N LEU A 25 -18.46 0.08 0.65
CA LEU A 25 -17.76 1.35 0.85
C LEU A 25 -16.30 1.10 1.29
N PRO A 26 -15.29 1.73 0.65
CA PRO A 26 -13.89 1.42 0.89
C PRO A 26 -13.34 1.93 2.24
N ASN A 27 -14.07 2.81 2.95
CA ASN A 27 -13.64 3.38 4.24
C ASN A 27 -14.22 2.65 5.46
N LEU A 28 -14.85 1.48 5.29
CA LEU A 28 -15.33 0.68 6.41
C LEU A 28 -14.13 0.29 7.30
N PRO A 29 -14.25 0.35 8.65
CA PRO A 29 -13.19 -0.11 9.53
C PRO A 29 -12.81 -1.56 9.24
N SER A 30 -11.51 -1.86 9.36
CA SER A 30 -11.01 -3.20 9.12
C SER A 30 -11.56 -4.18 10.17
N LYS A 31 -11.89 -5.40 9.73
CA LYS A 31 -12.29 -6.51 10.61
C LYS A 31 -11.12 -7.42 10.97
N CYS A 32 -9.90 -7.05 10.57
CA CYS A 32 -8.71 -7.84 10.84
C CYS A 32 -8.42 -7.85 12.34
N THR A 33 -8.21 -9.04 12.91
CA THR A 33 -7.98 -9.23 14.35
C THR A 33 -6.49 -9.25 14.72
N TRP A 34 -5.60 -8.87 13.78
CA TRP A 34 -4.16 -8.85 14.02
C TRP A 34 -3.78 -7.82 15.08
N THR A 35 -2.88 -8.20 15.98
CA THR A 35 -2.23 -7.31 16.95
C THR A 35 -0.73 -7.58 16.99
N ALA A 36 0.07 -6.64 17.50
CA ALA A 36 1.53 -6.80 17.60
C ALA A 36 1.97 -8.01 18.45
N ALA A 37 1.10 -8.50 19.34
CA ALA A 37 1.34 -9.69 20.15
C ALA A 37 0.91 -11.00 19.45
N THR A 38 0.18 -10.93 18.34
CA THR A 38 -0.31 -12.12 17.63
C THR A 38 0.85 -12.75 16.85
N PRO A 39 1.20 -14.02 17.11
CA PRO A 39 2.24 -14.70 16.34
C PRO A 39 1.77 -14.95 14.89
N ALA A 40 2.72 -14.92 13.95
CA ALA A 40 2.43 -15.10 12.52
C ALA A 40 1.73 -16.44 12.20
N THR A 41 1.98 -17.48 12.99
CA THR A 41 1.37 -18.81 12.84
C THR A 41 -0.14 -18.85 13.08
N LYS A 42 -0.69 -17.85 13.80
CA LYS A 42 -2.13 -17.71 14.03
C LYS A 42 -2.83 -16.84 12.96
N SER A 43 -2.08 -16.34 11.97
CA SER A 43 -2.65 -15.56 10.88
C SER A 43 -3.56 -16.45 10.02
N PRO A 44 -4.81 -16.04 9.77
CA PRO A 44 -5.71 -16.75 8.84
C PRO A 44 -5.38 -16.45 7.37
N HIS A 45 -4.42 -15.56 7.10
CA HIS A 45 -4.06 -15.13 5.75
C HIS A 45 -2.97 -16.02 5.13
N SER A 46 -3.05 -16.23 3.81
CA SER A 46 -1.96 -16.84 3.06
C SER A 46 -0.73 -15.93 3.09
N CYS A 47 0.41 -16.49 3.51
CA CYS A 47 1.68 -15.79 3.55
C CYS A 47 2.62 -16.41 2.51
N ILE A 48 3.00 -15.63 1.51
CA ILE A 48 3.89 -16.08 0.43
C ILE A 48 5.29 -15.51 0.72
N PRO A 49 6.33 -16.35 0.84
CA PRO A 49 7.69 -15.87 1.04
C PRO A 49 8.22 -15.16 -0.21
N LEU A 50 9.23 -14.30 -0.02
CA LEU A 50 9.92 -13.66 -1.13
C LEU A 50 10.61 -14.74 -2.00
N PRO A 51 10.33 -14.81 -3.31
CA PRO A 51 11.01 -15.76 -4.19
C PRO A 51 12.48 -15.36 -4.39
N GLU A 52 13.35 -16.36 -4.57
CA GLU A 52 14.74 -16.12 -4.95
C GLU A 52 14.83 -15.54 -6.37
N GLU A 53 15.80 -14.67 -6.61
CA GLU A 53 16.01 -14.07 -7.93
C GLU A 53 16.65 -15.10 -8.86
N THR A 54 15.93 -15.50 -9.91
CA THR A 54 16.44 -16.41 -10.94
C THR A 54 17.11 -15.63 -12.06
N LYS A 55 18.21 -16.17 -12.61
CA LYS A 55 18.95 -15.53 -13.72
C LYS A 55 18.09 -15.32 -14.98
N ILE A 56 17.18 -16.26 -15.24
CA ILE A 56 16.21 -16.18 -16.33
C ILE A 56 14.83 -16.12 -15.67
N LEU A 57 14.10 -15.03 -15.93
CA LEU A 57 12.75 -14.85 -15.44
C LEU A 57 11.76 -15.46 -16.44
N PRO A 58 10.74 -16.21 -15.99
CA PRO A 58 9.77 -16.82 -16.89
C PRO A 58 8.83 -15.80 -17.54
N ASN A 59 8.63 -14.63 -16.91
CA ASN A 59 7.89 -13.49 -17.46
C ASN A 59 8.22 -12.21 -16.68
N ILE A 60 7.73 -11.08 -17.19
CA ILE A 60 7.99 -9.75 -16.64
C ILE A 60 7.42 -9.53 -15.23
N LEU A 61 6.32 -10.21 -14.88
CA LEU A 61 5.71 -10.07 -13.54
C LEU A 61 6.64 -10.59 -12.43
N LYS A 62 7.55 -11.51 -12.76
CA LYS A 62 8.58 -11.99 -11.84
C LYS A 62 9.70 -10.98 -11.58
N LYS A 63 9.73 -9.85 -12.29
CA LYS A 63 10.64 -8.75 -11.96
C LYS A 63 10.08 -7.79 -10.91
N ILE A 64 8.78 -7.87 -10.61
CA ILE A 64 8.12 -7.05 -9.58
C ILE A 64 8.61 -7.49 -8.19
N GLY A 65 9.04 -6.53 -7.37
CA GLY A 65 9.65 -6.79 -6.07
C GLY A 65 11.17 -6.69 -6.10
N CYS A 66 11.83 -7.19 -5.05
CA CYS A 66 13.29 -7.14 -4.89
C CYS A 66 13.92 -5.77 -5.20
N THR A 67 13.19 -4.69 -4.91
CA THR A 67 13.62 -3.34 -5.24
C THR A 67 14.80 -2.95 -4.36
N PRO A 68 15.90 -2.43 -4.94
CA PRO A 68 17.09 -2.14 -4.16
C PRO A 68 16.81 -1.04 -3.15
N MET A 69 17.33 -1.23 -1.93
CA MET A 69 17.35 -0.19 -0.92
C MET A 69 18.61 0.67 -1.15
N VAL A 70 18.44 1.94 -1.52
CA VAL A 70 19.56 2.82 -1.90
C VAL A 70 19.85 3.84 -0.80
N ARG A 71 21.11 3.92 -0.41
CA ARG A 71 21.58 4.87 0.62
C ARG A 71 21.51 6.32 0.14
N VAL A 72 20.94 7.19 0.96
CA VAL A 72 20.90 8.64 0.74
C VAL A 72 22.18 9.27 1.28
N ASN A 73 23.13 9.55 0.39
CA ASN A 73 24.47 9.98 0.78
C ASN A 73 24.63 11.48 1.06
N LYS A 74 23.93 12.34 0.29
CA LYS A 74 24.16 13.79 0.31
C LYS A 74 23.09 14.53 1.11
N ILE A 75 21.82 14.26 0.85
CA ILE A 75 20.68 14.95 1.46
C ILE A 75 20.67 14.72 2.98
N GLY A 76 20.85 13.47 3.44
CA GLY A 76 20.88 13.21 4.89
C GLY A 76 21.97 14.00 5.61
N LYS A 77 23.17 14.09 5.01
CA LYS A 77 24.29 14.87 5.56
C LYS A 77 24.03 16.37 5.52
N SER A 78 23.41 16.91 4.46
CA SER A 78 23.12 18.35 4.37
C SER A 78 22.13 18.83 5.43
N TYR A 79 21.26 17.95 5.92
CA TYR A 79 20.32 18.24 7.01
C TYR A 79 20.83 17.78 8.39
N GLY A 80 22.11 17.39 8.51
CA GLY A 80 22.72 17.02 9.79
C GLY A 80 22.23 15.68 10.38
N LEU A 81 21.61 14.81 9.57
CA LEU A 81 21.19 13.48 10.03
C LEU A 81 22.41 12.62 10.36
N LYS A 82 22.39 12.01 11.54
CA LYS A 82 23.45 11.11 12.03
C LYS A 82 23.13 9.63 11.81
N CYS A 83 21.90 9.30 11.42
CA CYS A 83 21.48 7.95 11.07
C CYS A 83 21.71 7.63 9.58
N GLU A 84 21.72 6.34 9.24
CA GLU A 84 21.74 5.91 7.85
C GLU A 84 20.33 6.01 7.26
N LEU A 85 20.15 6.89 6.28
CA LEU A 85 18.91 7.05 5.53
C LEU A 85 18.98 6.24 4.24
N CYS A 86 17.97 5.44 3.98
CA CYS A 86 17.81 4.69 2.75
C CYS A 86 16.42 4.93 2.16
N GLU A 87 16.36 5.01 0.84
CA GLU A 87 15.11 5.13 0.09
C GLU A 87 14.99 4.01 -0.93
N CYS A 88 13.75 3.70 -1.28
CA CYS A 88 13.43 2.82 -2.38
C CYS A 88 13.34 3.69 -3.64
N PRO A 89 14.28 3.61 -4.59
CA PRO A 89 14.16 4.33 -5.84
C PRO A 89 12.95 3.79 -6.62
N PHE A 90 12.30 4.65 -7.39
CA PHE A 90 11.21 4.22 -8.27
C PHE A 90 11.72 3.15 -9.25
N SER A 91 11.23 1.92 -9.11
CA SER A 91 11.53 0.83 -10.03
C SER A 91 10.35 -0.12 -10.14
N THR A 92 9.75 -0.14 -11.33
CA THR A 92 8.78 -1.15 -11.80
C THR A 92 9.14 -1.62 -13.21
N ARG A 93 10.44 -1.73 -13.52
CA ARG A 93 10.94 -2.12 -14.85
C ARG A 93 10.66 -3.60 -15.14
#